data_AF-A0A6S7HHR9-F1
#
_entry.id   AF-A0A6S7HHR9-F1
#
_cell.length_a   1.000
_cell.length_b   1.000
_cell.length_c   1.000
_cell.angle_alpha   90.00
_cell.angle_beta   90.00
_cell.angle_gamma   90.00
#
_symmetry.space_group_name_H-M   'P 1'
#
loop_
_entity.id
_entity.type
_entity.pdbx_description
1 polymer ?
#
loop_
_entity_poly.entity_id
_entity_poly.type
_entity_poly.pdbx_seq_one_letter_code
_entity_poly.pdbx_strand_id
1 'polypeptide(L)'
;MRYPKTGLTFAALTGERKQSVVDAERMLSYLVAKFLSENGYEKEGEYVNIVSGWHEAADGRSLFELERCRKNYAMLNMVLDDWMPWHKTTHNFGTIDINRPIKGIL
;
A
#
# COMPACT_ATOMS: atom_id res chain seq x y z
N MET A 1 20.60 9.04 17.98
CA MET A 1 21.19 7.73 17.66
C MET A 1 20.05 6.71 17.67
N ARG A 2 19.54 6.28 16.51
CA ARG A 2 18.43 5.30 16.43
C ARG A 2 19.01 3.89 16.56
N TYR A 3 18.40 3.04 17.39
CA TYR A 3 18.84 1.66 17.59
C TYR A 3 18.66 0.87 16.28
N PRO A 4 19.70 0.26 15.71
CA PRO A 4 19.63 -0.44 14.41
C PRO A 4 18.81 -1.74 14.45
N LYS A 5 18.31 -2.13 15.63
CA LYS A 5 17.58 -3.40 15.86
C LYS A 5 16.06 -3.25 15.91
N THR A 6 15.52 -2.04 15.81
CA THR A 6 14.07 -1.79 16.02
C THR A 6 13.27 -1.62 14.72
N GLY A 7 13.89 -1.81 13.55
CA GLY A 7 13.20 -1.75 12.26
C GLY A 7 12.60 -3.10 11.88
N LEU A 8 11.33 -3.11 11.46
CA LEU A 8 10.64 -4.25 10.83
C LEU A 8 11.50 -4.96 9.76
N THR A 9 12.40 -4.21 9.10
CA THR A 9 13.38 -4.68 8.12
C THR A 9 14.44 -5.61 8.69
N PHE A 10 14.99 -5.37 9.88
CA PHE A 10 16.06 -6.23 10.43
C PHE A 10 15.53 -7.62 10.81
N ALA A 11 14.42 -7.67 11.57
CA ALA A 11 13.81 -8.93 12.00
C ALA A 11 13.26 -9.77 10.83
N ALA A 12 12.83 -9.11 9.74
CA ALA A 12 12.44 -9.77 8.50
C ALA A 12 13.66 -10.30 7.72
N LEU A 13 14.76 -9.54 7.64
CA LEU A 13 15.99 -9.92 6.94
C LEU A 13 16.74 -11.07 7.64
N THR A 14 16.74 -11.11 8.98
CA THR A 14 17.41 -12.15 9.78
C THR A 14 16.55 -13.40 9.99
N GLY A 15 15.28 -13.36 9.58
CA GLY A 15 14.34 -14.47 9.77
C GLY A 15 13.91 -14.69 11.23
N GLU A 16 14.24 -13.78 12.14
CA GLU A 16 13.78 -13.81 13.55
C GLU A 16 12.25 -13.77 13.66
N ARG A 17 11.58 -13.15 12.69
CA ARG A 17 10.13 -13.31 12.46
C ARG A 17 9.90 -13.68 11.00
N LYS A 18 9.39 -14.89 10.75
CA LYS A 18 8.94 -15.30 9.41
C LYS A 18 7.86 -14.34 8.94
N GLN A 19 8.06 -13.75 7.77
CA GLN A 19 7.00 -13.03 7.06
C GLN A 19 5.89 -14.01 6.72
N SER A 20 4.68 -13.74 7.21
CA SER A 20 3.49 -14.57 7.02
C SER A 20 2.55 -13.84 6.07
N VAL A 21 2.38 -14.39 4.86
CA VAL A 21 1.45 -13.83 3.86
C VAL A 21 0.03 -13.82 4.43
N VAL A 22 -0.36 -14.89 5.13
CA VAL A 22 -1.69 -15.00 5.76
C VAL A 22 -1.94 -13.89 6.78
N ASP A 23 -0.93 -13.55 7.58
CA ASP A 23 -1.08 -12.47 8.56
C ASP A 23 -1.11 -11.10 7.87
N ALA A 24 -0.33 -10.90 6.80
CA ALA A 24 -0.39 -9.69 6.00
C ALA A 24 -1.78 -9.51 5.35
N GLU A 25 -2.34 -10.56 4.77
CA GLU A 25 -3.70 -10.56 4.19
C GLU A 25 -4.77 -10.24 5.25
N ARG A 26 -4.64 -10.79 6.46
CA ARG A 26 -5.55 -10.48 7.58
C ARG A 26 -5.47 -9.01 7.99
N MET A 27 -4.26 -8.48 8.13
CA MET A 27 -4.04 -7.07 8.49
C MET A 27 -4.50 -6.12 7.39
N LEU A 28 -4.32 -6.50 6.12
CA LEU A 28 -4.65 -5.70 4.94
C LEU A 28 -6.01 -6.10 4.36
N SER A 29 -6.99 -6.39 5.22
CA SER A 29 -8.32 -6.83 4.80
C SER A 29 -9.34 -5.70 4.84
N TYR A 30 -10.41 -5.83 4.05
CA TYR A 30 -11.56 -4.92 4.08
C TYR A 30 -12.20 -4.75 5.47
N LEU A 31 -12.13 -5.79 6.32
CA LEU A 31 -12.63 -5.71 7.70
C LEU A 31 -11.79 -4.76 8.54
N VAL A 32 -10.46 -4.77 8.36
CA VAL A 32 -9.56 -3.83 9.04
C VAL A 32 -9.76 -2.42 8.50
N ALA A 33 -9.92 -2.25 7.17
CA ALA A 33 -10.24 -0.94 6.60
C ALA A 33 -11.52 -0.35 7.21
N LYS A 34 -12.60 -1.16 7.28
CA LYS A 34 -13.87 -0.76 7.89
C LYS A 34 -13.69 -0.38 9.36
N PHE A 35 -13.00 -1.22 10.14
CA PHE A 35 -12.71 -0.93 11.54
C PHE A 35 -11.98 0.41 11.72
N LEU A 36 -10.98 0.69 10.88
CA LEU A 36 -10.21 1.93 10.95
C LEU A 36 -11.08 3.16 10.66
N SER A 37 -11.86 3.14 9.60
CA SER A 37 -12.81 4.23 9.28
C SER A 37 -13.85 4.43 10.39
N GLU A 38 -14.44 3.36 10.93
CA GLU A 38 -15.42 3.44 12.03
C GLU A 38 -14.83 4.04 13.31
N ASN A 39 -13.51 3.97 13.49
CA ASN A 39 -12.79 4.54 14.64
C ASN A 39 -12.11 5.88 14.34
N GLY A 40 -12.40 6.50 13.18
CA GLY A 40 -11.89 7.83 12.82
C GLY A 40 -10.49 7.83 12.18
N TYR A 41 -9.93 6.67 11.86
CA TYR A 41 -8.65 6.51 11.16
C TYR A 41 -8.87 6.41 9.63
N GLU A 42 -9.45 7.46 9.05
CA GLU A 42 -9.93 7.43 7.66
C GLU A 42 -8.80 7.22 6.64
N LYS A 43 -7.62 7.81 6.88
CA LYS A 43 -6.48 7.68 5.95
C LYS A 43 -5.91 6.27 5.97
N GLU A 44 -5.77 5.69 7.16
CA GLU A 44 -5.31 4.32 7.34
C GLU A 44 -6.34 3.33 6.78
N GLY A 45 -7.63 3.59 6.97
CA GLY A 45 -8.72 2.82 6.37
C GLY A 45 -8.68 2.84 4.85
N GLU A 46 -8.53 4.04 4.24
CA GLU A 46 -8.38 4.21 2.80
C GLU A 46 -7.15 3.48 2.26
N TYR A 47 -6.00 3.60 2.94
CA TYR A 47 -4.79 2.86 2.58
C TYR A 47 -5.02 1.34 2.54
N VAL A 48 -5.59 0.77 3.61
CA VAL A 48 -5.88 -0.67 3.68
C VAL A 48 -6.86 -1.09 2.59
N ASN A 49 -7.87 -0.27 2.30
CA ASN A 49 -8.86 -0.53 1.26
C ASN A 49 -8.23 -0.58 -0.14
N ILE A 50 -7.31 0.36 -0.45
CA ILE A 50 -6.57 0.40 -1.72
C ILE A 50 -5.70 -0.86 -1.86
N VAL A 51 -4.94 -1.21 -0.82
CA VAL A 51 -4.05 -2.38 -0.85
C VAL A 51 -4.83 -3.69 -0.97
N SER A 52 -5.92 -3.86 -0.21
CA SER A 52 -6.81 -5.02 -0.31
C SER A 52 -7.42 -5.15 -1.71
N GLY A 53 -7.84 -4.04 -2.31
CA GLY A 53 -8.37 -4.02 -3.67
C GLY A 53 -7.32 -4.40 -4.71
N TRP A 54 -6.10 -3.88 -4.60
CA TRP A 54 -5.02 -4.26 -5.49
C TRP A 54 -4.68 -5.75 -5.41
N HIS A 55 -4.62 -6.30 -4.19
CA HIS A 55 -4.42 -7.74 -3.97
C HIS A 55 -5.50 -8.59 -4.64
N GLU A 56 -6.77 -8.23 -4.47
CA GLU A 56 -7.90 -8.93 -5.10
C GLU A 56 -7.86 -8.84 -6.65
N ALA A 57 -7.48 -7.68 -7.18
CA ALA A 57 -7.29 -7.48 -8.61
C ALA A 57 -6.14 -8.33 -9.17
N ALA A 58 -5.12 -8.65 -8.36
CA ALA A 58 -4.01 -9.51 -8.72
C ALA A 58 -4.35 -11.01 -8.64
N ASP A 59 -5.05 -11.47 -7.60
CA ASP A 59 -5.51 -12.87 -7.46
C ASP A 59 -6.54 -13.26 -8.54
N GLY A 60 -7.31 -12.27 -9.01
CA GLY A 60 -7.96 -12.30 -10.31
C GLY A 60 -9.20 -13.16 -10.44
N ARG A 61 -9.76 -13.63 -9.33
CA ARG A 61 -11.03 -14.38 -9.30
C ARG A 61 -12.22 -13.42 -9.16
N SER A 62 -13.29 -13.70 -9.90
CA SER A 62 -14.63 -13.13 -9.69
C SER A 62 -14.78 -11.60 -9.88
N LEU A 63 -13.84 -10.92 -10.52
CA LEU A 63 -13.94 -9.48 -10.81
C LEU A 63 -14.17 -9.21 -12.30
N PHE A 64 -15.03 -8.25 -12.60
CA PHE A 64 -15.15 -7.71 -13.95
C PHE A 64 -13.89 -6.90 -14.30
N GLU A 65 -13.55 -6.85 -15.59
CA GLU A 65 -12.32 -6.17 -16.04
C GLU A 65 -12.29 -4.68 -15.67
N LEU A 66 -13.45 -4.01 -15.70
CA LEU A 66 -13.56 -2.62 -15.28
C LEU A 66 -13.24 -2.44 -13.78
N GLU A 67 -13.66 -3.37 -12.93
CA GLU A 67 -13.37 -3.32 -11.49
C GLU A 67 -11.91 -3.62 -11.21
N ARG A 68 -11.34 -4.62 -11.89
CA ARG A 68 -9.89 -4.91 -11.84
C ARG A 68 -9.07 -3.67 -12.24
N CYS A 69 -9.45 -3.02 -13.33
CA CYS A 69 -8.82 -1.80 -13.81
C CYS A 69 -8.90 -0.68 -12.76
N ARG A 70 -10.09 -0.42 -12.19
CA ARG A 70 -10.27 0.60 -11.13
C ARG A 70 -9.39 0.33 -9.91
N LYS A 71 -9.34 -0.93 -9.44
CA LYS A 71 -8.52 -1.33 -8.29
C LYS A 71 -7.02 -1.14 -8.57
N ASN A 72 -6.55 -1.51 -9.75
CA ASN A 72 -5.17 -1.27 -10.17
C ASN A 72 -4.83 0.23 -10.28
N TYR A 73 -5.72 1.05 -10.82
CA TYR A 73 -5.53 2.50 -10.90
C TYR A 73 -5.51 3.17 -9.53
N ALA A 74 -6.29 2.68 -8.55
CA ALA A 74 -6.25 3.20 -7.19
C ALA A 74 -4.86 3.03 -6.57
N MET A 75 -4.26 1.83 -6.69
CA MET A 75 -2.89 1.58 -6.22
C MET A 75 -1.85 2.40 -6.98
N LEU A 76 -1.97 2.48 -8.31
CA LEU A 76 -1.09 3.31 -9.13
C LEU A 76 -1.11 4.78 -8.67
N ASN A 77 -2.30 5.35 -8.47
CA ASN A 77 -2.44 6.74 -8.02
C ASN A 77 -1.82 6.96 -6.64
N MET A 78 -1.94 5.99 -5.72
CA MET A 78 -1.31 6.05 -4.41
C MET A 78 0.22 6.07 -4.51
N VAL A 79 0.81 5.20 -5.35
CA VAL A 79 2.27 5.21 -5.61
C VAL A 79 2.73 6.50 -6.27
N LEU A 80 1.96 7.02 -7.23
CA LEU A 80 2.28 8.28 -7.90
C LEU A 80 2.13 9.49 -6.98
N ASP A 81 1.20 9.50 -6.03
CA ASP A 81 1.09 10.57 -5.03
C ASP A 81 2.40 10.70 -4.21
N ASP A 82 3.13 9.61 -4.02
CA ASP A 82 4.44 9.59 -3.34
C ASP A 82 5.62 9.86 -4.27
N TRP A 83 5.71 9.23 -5.44
CA TRP A 83 6.88 9.35 -6.33
C TRP A 83 6.80 10.51 -7.32
N MET A 84 5.59 11.03 -7.54
CA MET A 84 5.32 12.08 -8.52
C MET A 84 4.07 12.90 -8.14
N PRO A 85 4.03 13.67 -7.03
CA PRO A 85 2.82 14.36 -6.56
C PRO A 85 2.12 15.26 -7.59
N TRP A 86 2.85 15.69 -8.61
CA TRP A 86 2.35 16.48 -9.73
C TRP A 86 1.67 15.63 -10.83
N HIS A 87 1.51 14.32 -10.65
CA HIS A 87 0.89 13.43 -11.65
C HIS A 87 -0.55 13.81 -12.00
N LYS A 88 -1.26 14.45 -11.07
CA LYS A 88 -2.63 14.97 -11.25
C LYS A 88 -2.69 16.13 -12.27
N THR A 89 -1.60 16.85 -12.47
CA THR A 89 -1.52 17.98 -13.42
C THR A 89 -0.59 17.69 -14.60
N THR A 90 0.32 16.74 -14.47
CA THR A 90 1.30 16.37 -15.49
C THR A 90 1.33 14.86 -15.66
N HIS A 91 0.77 14.33 -16.74
CA HIS A 91 0.70 12.89 -16.99
C HIS A 91 1.98 12.32 -17.67
N ASN A 92 3.12 12.98 -17.49
CA ASN A 92 4.40 12.57 -18.07
C ASN A 92 5.23 11.79 -17.05
N PHE A 93 5.17 10.45 -17.11
CA PHE A 93 5.90 9.55 -16.22
C PHE A 93 7.42 9.59 -16.39
N GLY A 94 7.95 10.23 -17.44
CA GLY A 94 9.40 10.47 -17.56
C GLY A 94 9.96 11.40 -16.48
N THR A 95 9.09 12.10 -15.75
CA THR A 95 9.47 12.95 -14.61
C THR A 95 9.38 12.25 -13.26
N ILE A 96 9.09 10.94 -13.22
CA ILE A 96 8.98 10.19 -11.98
C ILE A 96 10.29 10.22 -11.20
N ASP A 97 10.21 10.55 -9.91
CA ASP A 97 11.36 10.48 -9.02
C ASP A 97 11.27 9.23 -8.15
N ILE A 98 11.81 8.13 -8.68
CA ILE A 98 11.85 6.82 -7.97
C ILE A 98 12.73 6.85 -6.72
N ASN A 99 13.62 7.84 -6.59
CA ASN A 99 14.52 7.98 -5.45
C ASN A 99 13.94 8.91 -4.39
N ARG A 100 12.76 9.50 -4.64
CA ARG A 100 12.09 10.37 -3.70
C ARG A 100 11.78 9.58 -2.43
N PRO A 101 12.29 10.00 -1.25
CA PRO A 101 12.00 9.29 -0.02
C PRO A 101 10.50 9.37 0.28
N ILE A 102 9.87 8.21 0.48
CA ILE A 102 8.47 8.13 0.90
C ILE A 102 8.38 8.73 2.30
N LYS A 103 7.50 9.74 2.46
CA LYS A 103 7.31 10.40 3.76
C LYS A 103 6.90 9.36 4.80
N GLY A 104 7.67 9.26 5.90
CA GLY A 104 7.40 8.33 7.00
C GLY A 104 8.17 6.99 6.94
N ILE A 105 8.95 6.73 5.89
CA ILE A 105 9.83 5.55 5.79
C ILE A 105 11.31 6.01 5.81
N LEU A 106 11.77 6.56 6.94
CA LEU A 106 13.20 6.80 7.27
C LEU A 106 13.40 6.78 8.79
#